data_AF-A0A8T6I106-F1
#
_entry.id   AF-A0A8T6I106-F1
#
_cell.length_a   1.000
_cell.length_b   1.000
_cell.length_c   1.000
_cell.angle_alpha   90.00
_cell.angle_beta   90.00
_cell.angle_gamma   90.00
#
_symmetry.space_group_name_H-M   'P 1'
#
loop_
_entity.id
_entity.type
_entity.pdbx_description
1 polymer ?
#
loop_
_entity_poly.entity_id
_entity_poly.type
_entity_poly.pdbx_seq_one_letter_code
_entity_poly.pdbx_strand_id
1 'polypeptide(L)'
;MIGYRYDDGGRAAAGFMGETGDCVVRAIAICAGEDYLAVYRTMAEHMKANGYAASGNAYATRERTRKAPRRRGQLSARRVQDRVLEAYGFRKVLLPAGERPTYAEAHRRYGDCIVGTTKHVAAIVDGALRDTFDGRTYEWDIETRERKAQSVWVRLQTTQG
;
A
#
# COMPACT_ATOMS: atom_id res chain seq x y z
N MET A 1 14.61 -0.30 -15.90
CA MET A 1 13.63 0.78 -15.82
C MET A 1 12.24 0.18 -15.74
N ILE A 2 11.40 0.72 -14.86
CA ILE A 2 9.98 0.37 -14.74
C ILE A 2 9.16 1.60 -15.13
N GLY A 3 8.00 1.41 -15.77
CA GLY A 3 7.11 2.53 -16.09
C GLY A 3 6.56 3.17 -14.82
N TYR A 4 6.01 4.39 -14.91
CA TYR A 4 5.24 5.00 -13.82
C TYR A 4 3.87 5.44 -14.32
N ARG A 5 2.85 5.15 -13.54
CA ARG A 5 1.49 5.62 -13.74
C ARG A 5 0.96 6.20 -12.44
N TYR A 6 0.47 7.42 -12.51
CA TYR A 6 -0.26 8.00 -11.38
C TYR A 6 -1.55 7.21 -11.16
N ASP A 7 -1.69 6.63 -9.97
CA ASP A 7 -2.83 5.79 -9.60
C ASP A 7 -3.10 5.92 -8.10
N ASP A 8 -4.30 6.38 -7.75
CA ASP A 8 -4.73 6.56 -6.36
C ASP A 8 -5.48 5.37 -5.78
N GLY A 9 -5.56 4.28 -6.55
CA GLY A 9 -6.27 3.07 -6.17
C GLY A 9 -7.77 3.29 -5.95
N GLY A 10 -8.35 4.39 -6.45
CA GLY A 10 -9.77 4.74 -6.25
C GLY A 10 -10.03 5.59 -5.01
N ARG A 11 -8.98 6.11 -4.35
CA ARG A 11 -9.12 6.90 -3.11
C ARG A 11 -9.99 8.15 -3.29
N ALA A 12 -9.75 8.95 -4.32
CA ALA A 12 -10.54 10.15 -4.58
C ALA A 12 -11.99 9.80 -4.92
N ALA A 13 -12.21 8.72 -5.68
CA ALA A 13 -13.54 8.23 -6.04
C ALA A 13 -14.34 7.80 -4.79
N ALA A 14 -13.67 7.25 -3.78
CA ALA A 14 -14.27 6.93 -2.48
C ALA A 14 -14.52 8.16 -1.57
N GLY A 15 -14.30 9.38 -2.07
CA GLY A 15 -14.60 10.64 -1.36
C GLY A 15 -13.51 11.09 -0.36
N PHE A 16 -12.34 10.46 -0.37
CA PHE A 16 -11.24 10.85 0.52
C PHE A 16 -10.46 12.05 -0.05
N MET A 17 -10.29 13.08 0.78
CA MET A 17 -9.59 14.33 0.42
C MET A 17 -8.25 14.47 1.18
N GLY A 18 -7.32 15.23 0.59
CA GLY A 18 -6.00 15.55 1.18
C GLY A 18 -5.02 14.38 1.17
N GLU A 19 -3.81 14.59 1.71
CA GLU A 19 -2.74 13.58 1.77
C GLU A 19 -2.79 12.75 3.06
N THR A 20 -2.60 11.43 2.96
CA THR A 20 -2.56 10.53 4.12
C THR A 20 -1.69 9.31 3.85
N GLY A 21 -1.20 8.67 4.93
CA GLY A 21 -0.31 7.52 4.87
C GLY A 21 -1.01 6.19 4.61
N ASP A 22 -1.93 6.15 3.64
CA ASP A 22 -2.72 4.96 3.25
C ASP A 22 -2.11 4.22 2.04
N CYS A 23 -0.83 4.46 1.73
CA CYS A 23 -0.14 3.86 0.58
C CYS A 23 -0.29 2.33 0.49
N VAL A 24 -0.39 1.63 1.63
CA VAL A 24 -0.68 0.19 1.69
C VAL A 24 -2.06 -0.14 1.11
N VAL A 25 -3.08 0.61 1.50
CA VAL A 25 -4.47 0.41 1.04
C VAL A 25 -4.54 0.64 -0.46
N ARG A 26 -3.91 1.71 -0.96
CA ARG A 26 -3.84 1.97 -2.41
C ARG A 26 -3.12 0.87 -3.16
N ALA A 27 -1.96 0.43 -2.66
CA ALA A 27 -1.19 -0.62 -3.31
C ALA A 27 -1.98 -1.94 -3.39
N ILE A 28 -2.71 -2.31 -2.33
CA ILE A 28 -3.57 -3.49 -2.33
C ILE A 28 -4.74 -3.30 -3.31
N ALA A 29 -5.46 -2.18 -3.26
CA ALA A 29 -6.58 -1.91 -4.16
C ALA A 29 -6.17 -2.02 -5.64
N ILE A 30 -5.03 -1.41 -5.98
CA ILE A 30 -4.46 -1.45 -7.33
C ILE A 30 -4.06 -2.88 -7.73
N CYS A 31 -3.29 -3.56 -6.89
CA CYS A 31 -2.70 -4.85 -7.26
C CYS A 31 -3.71 -6.01 -7.18
N ALA A 32 -4.71 -5.91 -6.31
CA ALA A 32 -5.78 -6.90 -6.18
C ALA A 32 -6.92 -6.66 -7.17
N GLY A 33 -7.07 -5.44 -7.68
CA GLY A 33 -8.23 -5.01 -8.47
C GLY A 33 -9.47 -4.79 -7.60
N GLU A 34 -9.27 -4.37 -6.36
CA GLU A 34 -10.31 -4.27 -5.33
C GLU A 34 -10.72 -2.81 -5.09
N ASP A 35 -11.94 -2.62 -4.60
CA ASP A 35 -12.43 -1.29 -4.24
C ASP A 35 -11.63 -0.71 -3.05
N TYR A 36 -11.20 0.55 -3.19
CA TYR A 36 -10.42 1.26 -2.17
C TYR A 36 -11.08 1.20 -0.79
N LEU A 37 -12.39 1.45 -0.73
CA LEU A 37 -13.13 1.56 0.52
C LEU A 37 -13.27 0.19 1.18
N ALA A 38 -13.42 -0.89 0.40
CA ALA A 38 -13.38 -2.25 0.91
C ALA A 38 -12.03 -2.54 1.59
N VAL A 39 -10.90 -2.30 0.90
CA VAL A 39 -9.55 -2.49 1.46
C VAL A 39 -9.32 -1.62 2.70
N TYR A 40 -9.78 -0.38 2.67
CA TYR A 40 -9.67 0.54 3.79
C TYR A 40 -10.42 0.02 5.03
N ARG A 41 -11.64 -0.48 4.85
CA ARG A 41 -12.46 -1.05 5.93
C ARG A 41 -11.79 -2.28 6.52
N THR A 42 -11.32 -3.21 5.69
CA THR A 42 -10.57 -4.38 6.14
C THR A 42 -9.33 -3.97 6.94
N MET A 43 -8.54 -3.01 6.45
CA MET A 43 -7.40 -2.48 7.20
C MET A 43 -7.82 -1.91 8.56
N ALA A 44 -8.89 -1.11 8.62
CA ALA A 44 -9.38 -0.51 9.86
C ALA A 44 -9.87 -1.57 10.87
N GLU A 45 -10.55 -2.62 10.40
CA GLU A 45 -10.98 -3.75 11.22
C GLU A 45 -9.80 -4.52 11.81
N HIS A 46 -8.80 -4.85 10.99
CA HIS A 46 -7.59 -5.52 11.46
C HIS A 46 -6.79 -4.65 12.45
N MET A 47 -6.80 -3.32 12.29
CA MET A 47 -6.18 -2.42 13.27
C MET A 47 -6.89 -2.48 14.62
N LYS A 48 -8.23 -2.37 14.61
CA LYS A 48 -9.05 -2.46 15.82
C LYS A 48 -8.86 -3.79 16.53
N ALA A 49 -8.86 -4.90 15.79
CA ALA A 49 -8.65 -6.24 16.32
C ALA A 49 -7.26 -6.43 16.96
N ASN A 50 -6.27 -5.62 16.57
CA ASN A 50 -4.91 -5.67 17.10
C ASN A 50 -4.63 -4.63 18.19
N GLY A 51 -5.68 -4.02 18.76
CA GLY A 51 -5.55 -3.04 19.83
C GLY A 51 -4.93 -1.72 19.40
N TYR A 52 -4.73 -1.51 18.10
CA TYR A 52 -4.41 -0.18 17.59
C TYR A 52 -5.69 0.65 17.65
N ALA A 53 -5.60 1.86 18.21
CA ALA A 53 -6.66 2.83 18.04
C ALA A 53 -6.88 2.95 16.53
N ALA A 54 -8.05 2.52 16.05
CA ALA A 54 -8.41 2.72 14.66
C ALA A 54 -8.14 4.19 14.38
N SER A 55 -7.25 4.51 13.44
CA SER A 55 -7.05 5.88 13.01
C SER A 55 -8.27 6.44 12.27
N GLY A 56 -9.42 5.78 12.41
CA GLY A 56 -10.73 6.33 12.18
C GLY A 56 -11.02 7.42 13.21
N ASN A 57 -10.91 8.66 12.76
CA ASN A 57 -12.15 9.43 12.81
C ASN A 57 -13.26 8.51 12.26
N ALA A 58 -14.16 8.06 13.13
CA ALA A 58 -15.48 8.68 13.13
C ALA A 58 -16.08 8.93 11.73
N TYR A 59 -15.98 7.98 10.80
CA TYR A 59 -16.77 8.02 9.55
C TYR A 59 -18.12 7.31 9.71
N ALA A 60 -18.39 6.72 10.89
CA ALA A 60 -19.70 6.18 11.24
C ALA A 60 -20.53 7.13 12.14
N THR A 61 -19.94 8.11 12.80
CA THR A 61 -20.68 9.15 13.53
C THR A 61 -19.77 10.38 13.51
N ARG A 62 -20.16 11.55 13.00
CA ARG A 62 -21.00 12.49 13.75
C ARG A 62 -21.34 13.69 12.88
N GLU A 63 -22.55 14.20 13.08
CA GLU A 63 -22.78 15.61 13.40
C GLU A 63 -21.47 16.44 13.46
N ARG A 64 -21.38 17.38 12.51
CA ARG A 64 -20.25 18.28 12.27
C ARG A 64 -19.75 18.92 13.57
N THR A 65 -18.69 18.39 14.14
CA THR A 65 -17.88 19.12 15.12
C THR A 65 -16.54 19.50 14.51
N ARG A 66 -16.49 20.78 14.10
CA ARG A 66 -15.28 21.50 13.72
C ARG A 66 -14.21 21.29 14.80
N LYS A 67 -12.98 20.93 14.38
CA LYS A 67 -11.75 20.75 15.18
C LYS A 67 -11.41 19.34 15.72
N ALA A 68 -11.50 18.28 14.90
CA ALA A 68 -10.67 17.09 15.18
C ALA A 68 -9.22 17.37 14.69
N PRO A 69 -8.19 17.35 15.56
CA PRO A 69 -6.81 17.49 15.12
C PRO A 69 -6.47 16.32 14.19
N ARG A 70 -5.84 16.62 13.04
CA ARG A 70 -5.33 15.63 12.07
C ARG A 70 -4.23 14.78 12.72
N ARG A 71 -4.59 13.83 13.59
CA ARG A 71 -3.64 12.94 14.25
C ARG A 71 -3.35 11.78 13.33
N ARG A 72 -2.19 11.94 12.68
CA ARG A 72 -1.35 11.04 11.89
C ARG A 72 -1.33 9.59 12.42
N GLY A 73 -2.46 8.89 12.34
CA GLY A 73 -2.57 7.48 12.63
C GLY A 73 -2.10 6.70 11.42
N GLN A 74 -0.83 6.36 11.42
CA GLN A 74 -0.23 5.44 10.46
C GLN A 74 -1.10 4.19 10.36
N LEU A 75 -1.85 4.03 9.26
CA LEU A 75 -2.56 2.81 8.88
C LEU A 75 -1.54 1.71 8.47
N SER A 76 -0.44 1.60 9.23
CA SER A 76 0.80 0.96 8.80
C SER A 76 1.55 0.27 9.93
N ALA A 77 0.86 -0.24 10.96
CA ALA A 77 1.51 -1.18 11.87
C ALA A 77 1.96 -2.39 11.02
N ARG A 78 3.27 -2.62 10.87
CA ARG A 78 3.83 -3.58 9.91
C ARG A 78 3.21 -4.98 10.01
N ARG A 79 2.92 -5.43 11.24
CA ARG A 79 2.24 -6.71 11.51
C ARG A 79 0.80 -6.74 10.98
N VAL A 80 0.08 -5.63 11.05
CA VAL A 80 -1.27 -5.52 10.52
C VAL A 80 -1.23 -5.49 8.99
N GLN A 81 -0.27 -4.77 8.40
CA GLN A 81 -0.09 -4.74 6.95
C GLN A 81 0.13 -6.13 6.37
N ASP A 82 1.07 -6.90 6.93
CA ASP A 82 1.39 -8.24 6.45
C ASP A 82 0.13 -9.14 6.50
N ARG A 83 -0.67 -9.06 7.58
CA ARG A 83 -1.93 -9.83 7.71
C ARG A 83 -3.02 -9.42 6.72
N VAL A 84 -3.17 -8.13 6.46
CA VAL A 84 -4.15 -7.66 5.48
C VAL A 84 -3.72 -8.07 4.07
N LEU A 85 -2.43 -7.97 3.75
CA LEU A 85 -1.89 -8.47 2.49
C LEU A 85 -2.15 -9.98 2.33
N GLU A 86 -1.93 -10.78 3.38
CA GLU A 86 -2.26 -12.20 3.40
C GLU A 86 -3.76 -12.46 3.17
N ALA A 87 -4.65 -11.67 3.78
CA ALA A 87 -6.10 -11.77 3.58
C ALA A 87 -6.52 -11.48 2.12
N TYR A 88 -5.80 -10.61 1.42
CA TYR A 88 -5.98 -10.33 -0.01
C TYR A 88 -5.22 -11.31 -0.93
N GLY A 89 -4.68 -12.39 -0.38
CA GLY A 89 -3.99 -13.42 -1.15
C GLY A 89 -2.56 -13.06 -1.56
N PHE A 90 -1.92 -12.12 -0.87
CA PHE A 90 -0.51 -11.82 -1.07
C PHE A 90 0.36 -12.54 -0.05
N ARG A 91 1.47 -13.10 -0.50
CA ARG A 91 2.50 -13.63 0.40
C ARG A 91 3.73 -12.73 0.38
N LYS A 92 4.33 -12.53 1.54
CA LYS A 92 5.63 -11.86 1.64
C LYS A 92 6.74 -12.79 1.13
N VAL A 93 7.59 -12.26 0.26
CA VAL A 93 8.78 -12.97 -0.22
C VAL A 93 9.89 -12.82 0.80
N LEU A 94 10.51 -13.94 1.17
CA LEU A 94 11.75 -13.94 1.95
C LEU A 94 12.91 -13.63 1.00
N LEU A 95 13.43 -12.41 1.09
CA LEU A 95 14.64 -12.02 0.37
C LEU A 95 15.89 -12.54 1.11
N PRO A 96 16.91 -13.03 0.40
CA PRO A 96 18.24 -13.28 0.95
C PRO A 96 18.78 -12.12 1.78
N ALA A 97 19.59 -12.43 2.79
CA ALA A 97 20.13 -11.43 3.70
C ALA A 97 20.92 -10.35 2.93
N GLY A 98 20.58 -9.08 3.16
CA GLY A 98 21.22 -7.94 2.49
C GLY A 98 20.71 -7.64 1.07
N GLU A 99 19.92 -8.54 0.47
CA GLU A 99 19.36 -8.31 -0.86
C GLU A 99 18.27 -7.24 -0.83
N ARG A 100 18.34 -6.31 -1.80
CA ARG A 100 17.34 -5.28 -2.01
C ARG A 100 17.15 -5.06 -3.52
N PRO A 101 16.27 -5.84 -4.17
CA PRO A 101 16.10 -5.77 -5.61
C PRO A 101 15.53 -4.40 -5.99
N THR A 102 15.91 -3.88 -7.16
CA THR A 102 15.21 -2.72 -7.73
C THR A 102 13.76 -3.07 -8.04
N TYR A 103 12.89 -2.07 -8.22
CA TYR A 103 11.50 -2.31 -8.62
C TYR A 103 11.41 -3.06 -9.95
N ALA A 104 12.28 -2.75 -10.91
CA ALA A 104 12.36 -3.46 -12.18
C ALA A 104 12.80 -4.93 -12.00
N GLU A 105 13.76 -5.19 -11.10
CA GLU A 105 14.18 -6.56 -10.76
C GLU A 105 13.08 -7.34 -10.04
N ALA A 106 12.36 -6.70 -9.11
CA ALA A 106 11.23 -7.31 -8.41
C ALA A 106 10.14 -7.73 -9.41
N HIS A 107 9.75 -6.83 -10.32
CA HIS A 107 8.78 -7.16 -11.37
C HIS A 107 9.27 -8.28 -12.27
N ARG A 108 10.53 -8.23 -12.72
CA ARG A 108 11.09 -9.28 -13.59
C ARG A 108 11.07 -10.66 -12.94
N ARG A 109 11.30 -10.73 -11.63
CA ARG A 109 11.35 -11.99 -10.89
C ARG A 109 9.97 -12.51 -10.49
N TYR A 110 9.02 -11.62 -10.22
CA TYR A 110 7.78 -11.97 -9.53
C TYR A 110 6.50 -11.55 -10.27
N GLY A 111 6.60 -10.81 -11.37
CA GLY A 111 5.46 -10.24 -12.08
C GLY A 111 4.80 -9.12 -11.29
N ASP A 112 3.46 -9.10 -11.29
CA ASP A 112 2.67 -8.14 -10.53
C ASP A 112 2.88 -8.36 -9.02
N CYS A 113 3.31 -7.30 -8.35
CA CYS A 113 3.73 -7.39 -6.97
C CYS A 113 3.56 -6.06 -6.25
N ILE A 114 3.54 -6.13 -4.92
CA ILE A 114 3.61 -4.98 -4.05
C ILE A 114 5.04 -4.87 -3.52
N VAL A 115 5.60 -3.67 -3.55
CA VAL A 115 6.96 -3.39 -3.07
C VAL A 115 6.92 -2.39 -1.92
N GLY A 116 7.79 -2.61 -0.94
CA GLY A 116 7.86 -1.83 0.28
C GLY A 116 9.25 -1.27 0.54
N THR A 117 9.28 -0.03 1.04
CA THR A 117 10.43 0.64 1.63
C THR A 117 10.14 0.95 3.10
N THR A 118 11.07 1.60 3.81
CA THR A 118 10.88 1.95 5.23
C THR A 118 9.60 2.75 5.51
N LYS A 119 9.15 3.59 4.56
CA LYS A 119 8.04 4.56 4.79
C LYS A 119 6.95 4.53 3.72
N HIS A 120 7.08 3.66 2.71
CA HIS A 120 6.21 3.69 1.55
C HIS A 120 6.01 2.29 0.96
N VAL A 121 4.80 2.03 0.50
CA VAL A 121 4.38 0.80 -0.17
C VAL A 121 3.72 1.18 -1.48
N ALA A 122 4.09 0.51 -2.57
CA ALA A 122 3.58 0.79 -3.91
C ALA A 122 3.23 -0.52 -4.63
N ALA A 123 2.30 -0.43 -5.58
CA ALA A 123 1.96 -1.53 -6.47
C ALA A 123 2.79 -1.45 -7.75
N ILE A 124 3.19 -2.60 -8.25
CA ILE A 124 3.75 -2.80 -9.58
C ILE A 124 2.79 -3.72 -10.32
N VAL A 125 2.19 -3.20 -11.38
CA VAL A 125 1.20 -3.92 -12.20
C VAL A 125 1.45 -3.59 -13.66
N ASP A 126 1.46 -4.60 -14.53
CA ASP A 126 1.70 -4.46 -15.98
C ASP A 126 3.03 -3.76 -16.32
N GLY A 127 4.09 -4.00 -15.54
CA GLY A 127 5.39 -3.37 -15.74
C GLY A 127 5.44 -1.87 -15.42
N ALA A 128 4.44 -1.34 -14.72
CA ALA A 128 4.39 0.04 -14.26
C ALA A 128 4.23 0.12 -12.73
N LEU A 129 5.00 1.01 -12.11
CA LEU A 129 4.78 1.48 -10.74
C LEU A 129 3.50 2.33 -10.73
N ARG A 130 2.49 1.88 -9.97
CA ARG A 130 1.19 2.52 -9.82
C ARG A 130 1.06 3.10 -8.42
N ASP A 131 1.17 4.42 -8.31
CA ASP A 131 1.08 5.14 -7.04
C ASP A 131 0.82 6.65 -7.26
N THR A 132 0.21 7.34 -6.29
CA THR A 132 -0.08 8.79 -6.40
C THR A 132 1.08 9.69 -6.09
N PHE A 133 2.23 9.16 -5.66
CA PHE A 133 3.33 9.98 -5.13
C PHE A 133 2.97 10.68 -3.81
N ASP A 134 3.28 10.06 -2.66
CA ASP A 134 3.33 10.77 -1.35
C ASP A 134 4.81 10.91 -0.94
N GLY A 135 5.46 11.91 -1.55
CA GLY A 135 6.91 12.15 -1.57
C GLY A 135 7.50 12.60 -0.24
N ARG A 136 7.59 11.71 0.76
CA ARG A 136 8.16 12.06 2.09
C ARG A 136 9.62 11.69 2.32
N THR A 137 10.34 11.15 1.34
CA THR A 137 11.80 10.96 1.48
C THR A 137 12.55 11.32 0.21
N TYR A 138 13.37 12.36 0.36
CA TYR A 138 14.53 12.74 -0.45
C TYR A 138 15.38 11.50 -0.83
N GLU A 139 16.04 11.53 -1.99
CA GLU A 139 16.62 10.39 -2.73
C GLU A 139 15.60 9.61 -3.58
N TRP A 140 15.01 10.30 -4.55
CA TRP A 140 14.53 9.66 -5.77
C TRP A 140 15.44 10.12 -6.90
N ASP A 141 15.91 9.18 -7.71
CA ASP A 141 16.29 9.49 -9.06
C ASP A 141 14.97 9.77 -9.81
N ILE A 142 14.71 11.06 -10.04
CA ILE A 142 13.50 11.56 -10.72
C ILE A 142 13.41 11.10 -12.17
N GLU A 143 14.55 10.74 -12.78
CA GLU A 143 14.61 10.27 -14.16
C GLU A 143 14.27 8.80 -14.25
N THR A 144 14.77 7.98 -13.32
CA THR A 144 14.58 6.52 -13.37
C THR A 144 13.40 6.02 -12.54
N ARG A 145 12.99 6.76 -11.51
CA ARG A 145 11.99 6.36 -10.50
C ARG A 145 12.26 4.97 -9.89
N GLU A 146 13.50 4.49 -9.99
CA GLU A 146 13.92 3.20 -9.46
C GLU A 146 14.32 3.32 -7.98
N ARG A 147 13.81 2.39 -7.16
CA ARG A 147 14.22 2.21 -5.78
C ARG A 147 14.49 0.75 -5.49
N LYS A 148 15.33 0.52 -4.47
CA LYS A 148 15.57 -0.80 -3.92
C LYS A 148 14.46 -1.15 -2.92
N ALA A 149 13.73 -2.21 -3.20
CA ALA A 149 12.71 -2.74 -2.30
C ALA A 149 13.36 -3.39 -1.08
N GLN A 150 12.83 -3.10 0.11
CA GLN A 150 13.18 -3.80 1.35
C GLN A 150 12.23 -4.96 1.65
N SER A 151 11.07 -4.98 1.00
CA SER A 151 10.06 -6.01 1.13
C SER A 151 9.33 -6.14 -0.19
N VAL A 152 8.99 -7.36 -0.58
CA VAL A 152 8.22 -7.67 -1.77
C VAL A 152 7.09 -8.62 -1.34
N TRP A 153 5.88 -8.36 -1.79
CA TRP A 153 4.73 -9.23 -1.64
C TRP A 153 4.21 -9.62 -3.02
N VAL A 154 3.92 -10.89 -3.22
CA VAL A 154 3.51 -11.45 -4.51
C VAL A 154 2.14 -12.08 -4.36
N ARG A 155 1.30 -11.93 -5.39
CA ARG A 155 -0.02 -12.54 -5.40
C ARG A 155 0.14 -14.06 -5.47
N LEU A 156 -0.56 -14.78 -4.59
CA LEU A 156 -0.70 -16.22 -4.71
C LEU A 156 -1.46 -16.47 -6.00
N GLN A 157 -0.82 -17.13 -6.97
CA GLN A 157 -1.55 -17.63 -8.13
C GLN A 157 -2.61 -18.60 -7.60
N THR A 158 -3.88 -18.28 -7.78
CA THR A 158 -4.94 -19.28 -7.64
C THR A 158 -4.64 -20.33 -8.69
N THR A 159 -4.11 -21.47 -8.25
CA THR A 159 -4.04 -22.68 -9.06
C THR A 159 -5.49 -23.06 -9.37
N GLN A 160 -6.05 -22.52 -10.45
CA GLN A 160 -7.21 -23.12 -11.09
C GLN A 160 -6.67 -24.39 -11.74
N GLY A 161 -6.85 -25.51 -11.03
CA GLY A 161 -6.75 -26.85 -11.61
C GLY A 161 -7.95 -27.18 -12.46
#